data_AF-A0A7Z9M7V4-F1
#
_entry.id   AF-A0A7Z9M7V4-F1
#
_cell.length_a   1.000
_cell.length_b   1.000
_cell.length_c   1.000
_cell.angle_alpha   90.00
_cell.angle_beta   90.00
_cell.angle_gamma   90.00
#
_symmetry.space_group_name_H-M   'P 1'
#
loop_
_entity.id
_entity.type
_entity.pdbx_description
1 polymer ?
#
loop_
_entity_poly.entity_id
_entity_poly.type
_entity_poly.pdbx_seq_one_letter_code
_entity_poly.pdbx_strand_id
1 'polypeptide(L)'
;GDADNQPNPCLGYIEKPPFVAVTVWPAEIGCSIGLKTNINGQVLNQEDKEIVGMYACGNDMSSIMAGCYPGPGITLGPAIVFGYRVAMHAAGRAST
;
A
#
# COMPACT_ATOMS: atom_id res chain seq x y z
N GLY A 1 -1.66 16.33 -16.49
CA GLY A 1 -2.38 17.55 -16.91
C GLY A 1 -3.36 17.15 -17.98
N ASP A 2 -4.56 17.72 -17.94
CA ASP A 2 -5.49 17.64 -19.06
C ASP A 2 -4.85 18.31 -20.29
N ALA A 3 -4.70 17.58 -21.40
CA ALA A 3 -4.04 18.08 -22.61
C ALA A 3 -4.86 19.16 -23.33
N ASP A 4 -6.18 19.16 -23.11
CA ASP A 4 -7.12 20.12 -23.69
C ASP A 4 -7.17 21.43 -22.89
N ASN A 5 -6.61 21.44 -21.67
CA ASN A 5 -6.53 22.64 -20.84
C ASN A 5 -5.33 23.51 -21.25
N GLN A 6 -5.61 24.69 -21.79
CA GLN A 6 -4.61 25.64 -22.28
C GLN A 6 -4.69 27.01 -21.56
N PRO A 7 -3.54 27.60 -21.17
CA PRO A 7 -2.18 27.07 -21.29
C PRO A 7 -1.94 25.89 -20.33
N ASN A 8 -0.93 25.05 -20.61
CA ASN A 8 -0.63 23.87 -19.79
C ASN A 8 -0.43 24.27 -18.30
N PRO A 9 -1.33 23.86 -17.39
CA PRO A 9 -1.29 24.29 -15.99
C PRO A 9 -0.12 23.67 -15.20
N CYS A 10 0.60 22.70 -15.77
CA CYS A 10 1.77 22.07 -15.15
C CYS A 10 3.09 22.78 -15.51
N LEU A 11 3.08 23.82 -16.36
CA LEU A 11 4.26 24.58 -16.76
C LEU A 11 4.11 26.06 -16.37
N GLY A 12 5.16 26.63 -15.78
CA GLY A 12 5.20 28.03 -15.39
C GLY A 12 6.63 28.56 -15.29
N TYR A 13 6.78 29.88 -15.34
CA TYR A 13 8.08 30.54 -15.21
C TYR A 13 8.56 30.58 -13.75
N ILE A 14 9.87 30.43 -13.56
CA ILE A 14 10.55 30.65 -12.27
C ILE A 14 11.34 31.96 -12.38
N GLU A 15 10.71 33.08 -12.02
CA GLU A 15 11.26 34.42 -12.32
C GLU A 15 11.47 35.32 -11.09
N LYS A 16 10.79 35.03 -9.96
CA LYS A 16 10.79 35.89 -8.78
C LYS A 16 11.73 35.35 -7.68
N PRO A 17 12.75 36.12 -7.26
CA PRO A 17 13.60 35.74 -6.14
C PRO A 17 12.88 35.86 -4.79
N PRO A 18 13.40 35.22 -3.71
CA PRO A 18 14.64 34.45 -3.66
C PRO A 18 14.49 33.05 -4.27
N PHE A 19 15.50 32.63 -5.04
CA PHE A 19 15.56 31.27 -5.57
C PHE A 19 16.05 30.30 -4.49
N VAL A 20 15.46 29.10 -4.46
CA VAL A 20 15.79 28.04 -3.51
C VAL A 20 16.16 26.77 -4.25
N ALA A 21 17.01 25.95 -3.64
CA ALA A 21 17.39 24.63 -4.13
C ALA A 21 17.09 23.58 -3.06
N VAL A 22 16.57 22.43 -3.49
CA VAL A 22 16.28 21.27 -2.62
C VAL A 22 16.94 20.06 -3.24
N THR A 23 17.79 19.37 -2.47
CA THR A 23 18.36 18.10 -2.89
C THR A 23 17.31 17.01 -2.76
N VAL A 24 17.07 16.26 -3.84
CA VAL A 24 16.09 15.16 -3.88
C VAL A 24 16.83 13.83 -3.91
N TRP A 25 16.45 12.93 -3.00
CA TRP A 25 16.99 11.57 -2.92
C TRP A 25 15.87 10.55 -3.10
N PRO A 26 16.12 9.41 -3.76
CA PRO A 26 15.19 8.29 -3.75
C PRO A 26 14.91 7.83 -2.31
N ALA A 27 13.65 7.61 -1.99
CA ALA A 27 13.21 7.04 -0.73
C ALA A 27 12.18 5.94 -1.00
N GLU A 28 12.15 4.94 -0.14
CA GLU A 28 11.18 3.87 -0.19
C GLU A 28 9.96 4.20 0.70
N ILE A 29 8.76 3.92 0.19
CA ILE A 29 7.49 4.20 0.89
C ILE A 29 6.79 2.92 1.37
N GLY A 30 7.42 1.75 1.17
CA GLY A 30 6.96 0.44 1.64
C GLY A 30 7.42 -0.70 0.73
N CYS A 31 7.52 -1.89 1.32
CA CYS A 31 7.81 -3.13 0.59
C CYS A 31 6.53 -3.72 0.02
N SER A 32 6.61 -4.28 -1.19
CA SER A 32 5.52 -5.08 -1.76
C SER A 32 5.65 -6.58 -1.45
N ILE A 33 6.81 -7.00 -0.97
CA ILE A 33 7.08 -8.37 -0.53
C ILE A 33 6.77 -8.47 0.96
N GLY A 34 6.12 -9.56 1.35
CA GLY A 34 5.79 -9.86 2.74
C GLY A 34 5.36 -11.31 2.90
N LEU A 35 4.77 -11.62 4.05
CA LEU A 35 4.22 -12.93 4.37
C LEU A 35 3.03 -13.24 3.45
N LYS A 36 3.03 -14.45 2.85
CA LYS A 36 1.88 -14.92 2.08
C LYS A 36 0.71 -15.15 3.04
N THR A 37 -0.46 -14.60 2.71
CA THR A 37 -1.66 -14.76 3.53
C THR A 37 -2.85 -15.23 2.70
N ASN A 38 -3.83 -15.84 3.36
CA ASN A 38 -5.15 -16.07 2.78
C ASN A 38 -6.03 -14.80 2.84
N ILE A 39 -7.29 -14.92 2.43
CA ILE A 39 -8.27 -13.83 2.46
C ILE A 39 -8.56 -13.29 3.87
N ASN A 40 -8.33 -14.07 4.91
CA ASN A 40 -8.56 -13.69 6.31
C ASN A 40 -7.31 -13.11 6.98
N GLY A 41 -6.21 -12.97 6.24
CA GLY A 41 -4.93 -12.47 6.74
C GLY A 41 -4.15 -13.50 7.55
N GLN A 42 -4.55 -14.78 7.55
CA GLN A 42 -3.76 -15.85 8.17
C GLN A 42 -2.53 -16.13 7.32
N VAL A 43 -1.37 -16.27 7.98
CA VAL A 43 -0.10 -16.53 7.29
C VAL A 43 -0.06 -17.98 6.81
N LEU A 44 0.41 -18.16 5.58
CA LEU A 44 0.57 -19.46 4.95
C LEU A 44 2.02 -19.93 5.05
N ASN A 45 2.20 -21.22 5.33
CA ASN A 45 3.49 -21.88 5.29
C ASN A 45 3.90 -22.24 3.84
N GLN A 46 5.02 -22.93 3.67
CA GLN A 46 5.53 -23.33 2.35
C GLN A 46 4.64 -24.35 1.60
N GLU A 47 3.74 -25.03 2.29
CA GLU A 47 2.76 -25.96 1.72
C GLU A 47 1.39 -25.28 1.49
N ASP A 48 1.32 -23.95 1.56
CA ASP A 48 0.09 -23.17 1.48
C ASP A 48 -0.96 -23.50 2.56
N LYS A 49 -0.51 -24.05 3.69
CA LYS A 49 -1.36 -24.27 4.88
C LYS A 49 -1.24 -23.11 5.85
N GLU A 50 -2.37 -22.78 6.45
CA GLU A 50 -2.46 -21.73 7.46
C GLU A 50 -1.66 -22.10 8.71
N ILE A 51 -0.86 -21.15 9.20
CA ILE A 51 -0.19 -21.25 10.49
C ILE A 51 -1.19 -20.76 11.55
N VAL A 52 -1.67 -21.69 12.37
CA VAL A 52 -2.73 -21.44 13.36
C VAL A 52 -2.31 -20.31 14.32
N GLY A 53 -3.17 -19.30 14.43
CA GLY A 53 -2.97 -18.16 15.32
C GLY A 53 -2.03 -17.07 14.78
N MET A 54 -1.42 -17.26 13.60
CA MET A 54 -0.51 -16.29 12.99
C MET A 54 -1.19 -15.52 11.86
N TYR A 55 -1.16 -14.19 11.97
CA TYR A 55 -1.79 -13.28 11.03
C TYR A 55 -0.82 -12.19 10.60
N ALA A 56 -1.03 -11.66 9.40
CA ALA A 56 -0.32 -10.49 8.88
C ALA A 56 -1.29 -9.59 8.11
N CYS A 57 -1.04 -8.27 8.16
CA CYS A 57 -1.74 -7.27 7.37
C CYS A 57 -0.80 -6.08 7.14
N GLY A 58 -1.21 -5.14 6.28
CA GLY A 58 -0.36 -4.00 5.93
C GLY A 58 0.94 -4.44 5.25
N ASN A 59 2.05 -3.77 5.56
CA ASN A 59 3.34 -4.01 4.89
C ASN A 59 4.00 -5.35 5.26
N ASP A 60 3.57 -5.99 6.36
CA ASP A 60 4.07 -7.33 6.72
C ASP A 60 3.47 -8.43 5.84
N MET A 61 2.31 -8.15 5.23
CA MET A 61 1.63 -9.03 4.30
C MET A 61 2.15 -8.79 2.89
N SER A 62 2.30 -9.87 2.10
CA SER A 62 2.58 -9.74 0.67
C SER A 62 1.51 -8.87 0.01
N SER A 63 1.93 -7.80 -0.66
CA SER A 63 1.01 -6.81 -1.19
C SER A 63 0.11 -7.43 -2.24
N ILE A 64 -1.21 -7.26 -2.08
CA ILE A 64 -2.20 -7.66 -3.09
C ILE A 64 -2.05 -6.89 -4.42
N MET A 65 -1.25 -5.83 -4.43
CA MET A 65 -0.93 -5.04 -5.62
C MET A 65 0.35 -5.50 -6.32
N ALA A 66 1.10 -6.46 -5.74
CA ALA A 66 2.27 -7.10 -6.34
C ALA A 66 3.30 -6.13 -6.95
N GLY A 67 3.59 -5.01 -6.26
CA GLY A 67 4.53 -3.98 -6.74
C GLY A 67 3.90 -2.83 -7.52
N CYS A 68 2.62 -2.92 -7.88
CA CYS A 68 1.90 -1.83 -8.52
C CYS A 68 1.45 -0.79 -7.49
N TYR A 69 1.61 0.50 -7.84
CA TYR A 69 1.08 1.62 -7.06
C TYR A 69 -0.10 2.25 -7.82
N PRO A 70 -1.33 1.73 -7.68
CA PRO A 70 -2.51 2.20 -8.43
C PRO A 70 -2.96 3.61 -8.06
N GLY A 71 -2.62 4.09 -6.86
CA GLY A 71 -3.03 5.42 -6.44
C GLY A 71 -2.73 5.72 -4.97
N PRO A 72 -2.97 6.98 -4.56
CA PRO A 72 -2.74 7.42 -3.20
C PRO A 72 -3.59 6.61 -2.21
N GLY A 73 -3.01 6.32 -1.04
CA GLY A 73 -3.69 5.57 0.03
C GLY A 73 -3.63 4.05 -0.12
N ILE A 74 -2.96 3.52 -1.15
CA ILE A 74 -2.90 2.07 -1.40
C ILE A 74 -2.14 1.29 -0.32
N THR A 75 -1.33 1.94 0.51
CA THR A 75 -0.72 1.29 1.67
C THR A 75 -1.72 1.17 2.81
N LEU A 76 -2.36 2.28 3.17
CA LEU A 76 -3.23 2.36 4.36
C LEU A 76 -4.60 1.71 4.14
N GLY A 77 -5.20 1.86 2.97
CA GLY A 77 -6.52 1.31 2.66
C GLY A 77 -6.58 -0.21 2.87
N PRO A 78 -5.75 -0.99 2.17
CA PRO A 78 -5.63 -2.43 2.38
C PRO A 78 -5.21 -2.79 3.81
N ALA A 79 -4.28 -2.06 4.44
CA ALA A 79 -3.88 -2.33 5.81
C ALA A 79 -5.07 -2.27 6.78
N ILE A 80 -5.93 -1.26 6.67
CA ILE A 80 -7.13 -1.11 7.49
C ILE A 80 -8.14 -2.23 7.20
N VAL A 81 -8.39 -2.53 5.92
CA VAL A 81 -9.35 -3.57 5.51
C VAL A 81 -8.90 -4.95 6.01
N PHE A 82 -7.65 -5.33 5.77
CA PHE A 82 -7.13 -6.62 6.24
C PHE A 82 -6.97 -6.66 7.75
N GLY A 83 -6.60 -5.55 8.40
CA GLY A 83 -6.59 -5.46 9.87
C GLY A 83 -7.98 -5.74 10.47
N TYR A 84 -9.04 -5.18 9.88
CA TYR A 84 -10.41 -5.50 10.25
C TYR A 84 -10.74 -6.98 10.02
N ARG A 85 -10.39 -7.53 8.85
CA ARG A 85 -10.65 -8.96 8.54
C ARG A 85 -9.93 -9.90 9.50
N VAL A 86 -8.67 -9.63 9.81
CA VAL A 86 -7.87 -10.37 10.80
C VAL A 86 -8.56 -10.36 12.15
N ALA A 87 -8.98 -9.19 12.64
CA ALA A 87 -9.66 -9.07 13.92
C ALA A 87 -10.99 -9.84 13.94
N MET A 88 -11.80 -9.75 12.88
CA MET A 88 -13.07 -10.47 12.78
C MET A 88 -12.88 -11.98 12.71
N HIS A 89 -11.89 -12.46 11.96
CA HIS A 89 -11.58 -13.88 11.87
C HIS A 89 -11.04 -14.42 13.20
N ALA A 90 -10.07 -13.73 13.81
CA ALA A 90 -9.51 -14.12 15.10
C ALA A 90 -10.55 -14.14 16.22
N ALA A 91 -11.58 -13.28 16.15
CA ALA A 91 -12.70 -13.27 17.08
C ALA A 91 -13.79 -14.32 16.79
N GLY A 92 -13.65 -15.15 15.74
CA GLY A 92 -14.66 -16.12 15.32
C GLY A 92 -15.92 -15.49 14.73
N ARG A 93 -15.82 -14.27 14.19
CA ARG A 93 -16.93 -13.46 13.64
C ARG A 93 -16.86 -13.29 12.12
N ALA A 94 -15.86 -13.84 11.47
CA ALA A 94 -15.79 -13.86 10.02
C ALA A 94 -16.82 -14.87 9.48
N SER A 95 -17.64 -14.44 8.54
CA SER A 95 -18.48 -15.34 7.75
C SER A 95 -17.57 -16.20 6.87
N THR A 96 -17.83 -17.52 6.83
CA THR A 96 -17.19 -18.47 5.91
C THR A 96 -17.38 -18.09 4.47
#